data_AF-H5U3U5-F1
#
_entry.id   AF-H5U3U5-F1
#
_cell.length_a   1.000
_cell.length_b   1.000
_cell.length_c   1.000
_cell.angle_alpha   90.00
_cell.angle_beta   90.00
_cell.angle_gamma   90.00
#
_symmetry.space_group_name_H-M   'P 1'
#
loop_
_entity.id
_entity.type
_entity.pdbx_description
1 polymer ?
#
loop_
_entity_poly.entity_id
_entity_poly.type
_entity_poly.pdbx_seq_one_letter_code
_entity_poly.pdbx_strand_id
1 'polypeptide(L)'
;MPWPFRVCGRTATGNALPGILLIGPSGGFVAIGIVFARVNRTLARDLTDSRRRTADAAGNVAATRAAAQERARQLEPVTALARPLLLRLCSGEYIDDATRTECGLTEARLRDLLRSRALCTPDINAAVDAARRRGVTVSLLDDRGLDRPDSDAPDPLDKSTRDLIIDTLRRAADGAVRIRALPQHRTFAVSVVAEADDRCEWIGVDTDGRVRTTVTEMGVTDLGFIESPR
;
A
#
# COMPACT_ATOMS: atom_id res chain seq x y z
N MET A 1 47.23 81.62 -33.64
CA MET A 1 47.02 80.88 -34.91
C MET A 1 46.55 79.46 -34.59
N PRO A 2 45.25 79.17 -34.66
CA PRO A 2 44.69 77.82 -34.57
C PRO A 2 44.21 77.34 -35.96
N TRP A 3 44.44 76.07 -36.29
CA TRP A 3 43.79 75.41 -37.43
C TRP A 3 42.70 74.46 -36.92
N PRO A 4 41.47 74.51 -37.45
CA PRO A 4 40.40 73.60 -37.05
C PRO A 4 40.32 72.41 -38.02
N PHE A 5 40.52 71.19 -37.52
CA PHE A 5 40.08 70.00 -38.23
C PHE A 5 38.62 69.69 -37.87
N ARG A 6 37.76 69.85 -38.88
CA ARG A 6 36.33 69.59 -38.87
C ARG A 6 36.11 68.08 -38.98
N VAL A 7 35.70 67.41 -37.91
CA VAL A 7 35.19 66.02 -37.96
C VAL A 7 33.77 66.08 -38.51
N CYS A 8 33.62 65.76 -39.80
CA CYS A 8 32.33 65.52 -40.43
C CYS A 8 31.89 64.08 -40.12
N GLY A 9 30.81 63.95 -39.36
CA GLY A 9 30.16 62.67 -39.11
C GLY A 9 29.60 62.07 -40.41
N ARG A 10 29.76 60.76 -40.56
CA ARG A 10 28.95 59.99 -41.51
C ARG A 10 28.36 58.81 -40.76
N THR A 11 27.11 58.94 -40.36
CA THR A 11 26.23 57.82 -40.04
C THR A 11 26.05 57.01 -41.32
N ALA A 12 26.89 56.00 -41.52
CA ALA A 12 26.66 55.00 -42.54
C ALA A 12 25.63 54.02 -42.00
N THR A 13 24.37 54.20 -42.40
CA THR A 13 23.38 53.13 -42.53
C THR A 13 23.90 52.19 -43.63
N GLY A 14 24.98 51.46 -43.30
CA GLY A 14 25.66 50.54 -44.18
C GLY A 14 24.92 49.21 -44.10
N ASN A 15 23.98 49.03 -45.02
CA ASN A 15 23.49 47.75 -45.48
C ASN A 15 24.69 46.75 -45.49
N ALA A 16 24.70 45.73 -44.64
CA ALA A 16 25.83 44.80 -44.49
C ALA A 16 26.01 43.85 -45.70
N LEU A 17 25.16 44.03 -46.72
CA LEU A 17 25.11 43.19 -47.91
C LEU A 17 26.32 43.30 -48.88
N PRO A 18 27.15 44.37 -48.97
CA PRO A 18 28.24 44.40 -49.93
C PRO A 18 29.56 43.84 -49.38
N GLY A 19 29.65 43.51 -48.07
CA GLY A 19 30.89 42.97 -47.48
C GLY A 19 31.14 41.50 -47.82
N ILE A 20 30.07 40.72 -48.02
CA ILE A 20 30.15 39.28 -48.31
C ILE A 20 30.53 38.99 -49.78
N LEU A 21 30.31 39.94 -50.69
CA LEU A 21 30.58 39.76 -52.11
C LEU A 21 32.04 40.11 -52.51
N LEU A 22 32.82 40.74 -51.62
CA LEU A 22 34.19 41.20 -51.91
C LEU A 22 35.29 40.16 -51.57
N ILE A 23 34.93 38.91 -51.29
CA ILE A 23 35.87 37.81 -50.99
C ILE A 23 35.71 36.68 -52.02
N GLY A 24 35.61 37.01 -53.32
CA GLY A 24 35.67 36.03 -54.42
C GLY A 24 34.81 34.75 -54.23
N PRO A 25 35.16 33.64 -54.90
CA PRO A 25 34.46 32.36 -54.72
C PRO A 25 34.58 31.77 -53.30
N SER A 26 35.56 32.24 -52.51
CA SER A 26 35.84 31.79 -51.15
C SER A 26 34.80 32.25 -50.11
N GLY A 27 34.15 33.40 -50.31
CA GLY A 27 33.11 33.92 -49.41
C GLY A 27 31.86 33.03 -49.35
N GLY A 28 31.53 32.38 -50.48
CA GLY A 28 30.42 31.42 -50.56
C GLY A 28 30.64 30.19 -49.66
N PHE A 29 31.87 29.67 -49.61
CA PHE A 29 32.22 28.52 -48.76
C PHE A 29 32.12 28.85 -47.27
N VAL A 30 32.51 30.07 -46.85
CA VAL A 30 32.38 30.51 -45.46
C VAL A 30 30.91 30.67 -45.08
N ALA A 31 30.08 31.23 -45.96
CA ALA A 31 28.64 31.34 -45.73
C ALA A 31 27.97 29.97 -45.59
N ILE A 32 28.30 29.01 -46.48
CA ILE A 32 27.84 27.62 -46.40
C ILE A 32 28.31 26.98 -45.10
N GLY A 33 29.57 27.17 -44.70
CA GLY A 33 30.12 26.66 -43.44
C GLY A 33 29.40 27.20 -42.20
N ILE A 34 29.04 28.50 -42.19
CA ILE A 34 28.29 29.12 -41.08
C ILE A 34 26.86 28.59 -41.01
N VAL A 35 26.18 28.46 -42.16
CA VAL A 35 24.83 27.87 -42.22
C VAL A 35 24.86 26.41 -41.79
N PHE A 36 25.82 25.63 -42.30
CA PHE A 36 26.02 24.23 -41.94
C PHE A 36 26.34 24.05 -40.45
N ALA A 37 27.18 24.93 -39.87
CA ALA A 37 27.48 24.92 -38.45
C ALA A 37 26.25 25.30 -37.59
N ARG A 38 25.41 26.24 -38.06
CA ARG A 38 24.16 26.59 -37.37
C ARG A 38 23.14 25.46 -37.43
N VAL A 39 22.93 24.86 -38.61
CA VAL A 39 22.01 23.72 -38.79
C VAL A 39 22.46 22.52 -37.95
N ASN A 40 23.75 22.17 -37.96
CA ASN A 40 24.27 21.10 -37.10
C ASN A 40 24.12 21.39 -35.61
N ARG A 41 24.32 22.64 -35.17
CA ARG A 41 24.09 23.01 -33.76
C ARG A 41 22.62 22.92 -33.35
N THR A 42 21.68 23.22 -34.25
CA THR A 42 20.25 23.07 -33.98
C THR A 42 19.87 21.59 -33.94
N LEU A 43 20.30 20.80 -34.92
CA LEU A 43 20.06 19.35 -34.96
C LEU A 43 20.66 18.61 -33.74
N ALA A 44 21.84 19.02 -33.29
CA ALA A 44 22.46 18.47 -32.08
C ALA A 44 21.68 18.81 -30.80
N ARG A 45 21.03 19.98 -30.74
CA ARG A 45 20.20 20.41 -29.59
C ARG A 45 18.87 19.65 -29.55
N ASP A 46 18.21 19.46 -30.68
CA ASP A 46 16.95 18.73 -30.77
C ASP A 46 17.11 17.24 -30.39
N LEU A 47 18.28 16.66 -30.71
CA LEU A 47 18.63 15.30 -30.30
C LEU A 47 18.82 15.17 -28.78
N THR A 48 19.38 16.19 -28.12
CA THR A 48 19.56 16.19 -26.65
C THR A 48 18.27 16.45 -25.88
N ASP A 49 17.36 17.26 -26.42
CA ASP A 49 16.08 17.59 -25.79
C ASP A 49 15.09 16.41 -25.86
N SER A 50 15.09 15.66 -26.97
CA SER A 50 14.33 14.42 -27.12
C SER A 50 14.82 13.30 -26.19
N ARG A 51 16.14 13.23 -25.93
CA ARG A 51 16.75 12.29 -24.97
C ARG A 51 16.39 12.61 -23.52
N ARG A 52 16.27 13.89 -23.16
CA ARG A 52 15.81 14.29 -21.82
C ARG A 52 14.35 13.92 -21.58
N ARG A 53 13.46 14.21 -22.54
CA ARG A 53 12.02 13.87 -22.44
C ARG A 53 11.78 12.35 -22.40
N THR A 54 12.57 11.57 -23.12
CA THR A 54 12.52 10.09 -23.07
C THR A 54 13.12 9.52 -21.78
N ALA A 55 14.17 10.14 -21.22
CA ALA A 55 14.70 9.76 -19.91
C ALA A 55 13.71 10.07 -18.75
N ASP A 56 13.05 11.23 -18.78
CA ASP A 56 12.04 11.61 -17.78
C ASP A 56 10.79 10.72 -17.89
N ALA A 57 10.36 10.41 -19.12
CA ALA A 57 9.27 9.46 -19.37
C ALA A 57 9.64 8.03 -18.92
N ALA A 58 10.88 7.59 -19.14
CA ALA A 58 11.36 6.29 -18.69
C ALA A 58 11.44 6.19 -17.16
N GLY A 59 11.86 7.27 -16.47
CA GLY A 59 11.87 7.35 -15.00
C GLY A 59 10.48 7.25 -14.40
N ASN A 60 9.50 7.96 -14.96
CA ASN A 60 8.10 7.90 -14.51
C ASN A 60 7.49 6.51 -14.75
N VAL A 61 7.79 5.87 -15.87
CA VAL A 61 7.36 4.49 -16.16
C VAL A 61 8.00 3.49 -15.19
N ALA A 62 9.28 3.65 -14.85
CA ALA A 62 9.96 2.80 -13.88
C ALA A 62 9.36 2.95 -12.47
N ALA A 63 9.13 4.18 -12.01
CA ALA A 63 8.49 4.45 -10.71
C ALA A 63 7.06 3.89 -10.66
N THR A 64 6.27 4.05 -11.73
CA THR A 64 4.91 3.51 -11.82
C THR A 64 4.91 1.98 -11.79
N ARG A 65 5.85 1.34 -12.50
CA ARG A 65 6.02 -0.13 -12.48
C ARG A 65 6.43 -0.64 -11.10
N ALA A 66 7.35 0.03 -10.42
CA ALA A 66 7.76 -0.33 -9.07
C ALA A 66 6.58 -0.24 -8.08
N ALA A 67 5.82 0.85 -8.13
CA ALA A 67 4.62 1.00 -7.31
C ALA A 67 3.55 -0.05 -7.63
N ALA A 68 3.36 -0.42 -8.90
CA ALA A 68 2.43 -1.46 -9.30
C ALA A 68 2.86 -2.85 -8.82
N GLN A 69 4.16 -3.17 -8.88
CA GLN A 69 4.70 -4.43 -8.36
C GLN A 69 4.53 -4.52 -6.84
N GLU A 70 4.76 -3.42 -6.12
CA GLU A 70 4.57 -3.39 -4.68
C GLU A 70 3.09 -3.59 -4.29
N ARG A 71 2.18 -2.91 -4.98
CA ARG A 71 0.73 -3.15 -4.81
C ARG A 71 0.34 -4.59 -5.12
N ALA A 72 0.91 -5.18 -6.18
CA ALA A 72 0.63 -6.58 -6.53
C ALA A 72 1.09 -7.55 -5.44
N ARG A 73 2.27 -7.32 -4.85
CA ARG A 73 2.76 -8.12 -3.70
C ARG A 73 1.86 -7.99 -2.48
N GLN A 74 1.34 -6.80 -2.22
CA GLN A 74 0.44 -6.57 -1.08
C GLN A 74 -0.93 -7.25 -1.27
N LEU A 75 -1.40 -7.37 -2.51
CA LEU A 75 -2.68 -7.99 -2.87
C LEU A 75 -2.60 -9.50 -3.16
N GLU A 76 -1.40 -10.07 -3.21
CA GLU A 76 -1.18 -11.47 -3.55
C GLU A 76 -1.89 -12.44 -2.58
N PRO A 77 -1.85 -12.24 -1.24
CA PRO A 77 -2.57 -13.11 -0.30
C PRO A 77 -4.10 -13.09 -0.48
N VAL A 78 -4.66 -11.91 -0.77
CA VAL A 78 -6.09 -11.72 -1.04
C VAL A 78 -6.49 -12.45 -2.32
N THR A 79 -5.69 -12.28 -3.36
CA THR A 79 -5.93 -12.89 -4.67
C THR A 79 -5.81 -14.42 -4.58
N ALA A 80 -4.80 -14.93 -3.88
CA ALA A 80 -4.58 -16.35 -3.68
C ALA A 80 -5.77 -17.03 -2.98
N LEU A 81 -6.39 -16.35 -2.01
CA LEU A 81 -7.56 -16.88 -1.30
C LEU A 81 -8.83 -16.89 -2.16
N ALA A 82 -9.12 -15.80 -2.88
CA ALA A 82 -10.39 -15.67 -3.62
C ALA A 82 -10.40 -16.41 -4.96
N ARG A 83 -9.24 -16.52 -5.63
CA ARG A 83 -9.12 -17.01 -7.00
C ARG A 83 -9.67 -18.42 -7.24
N PRO A 84 -9.42 -19.43 -6.38
CA PRO A 84 -9.92 -20.79 -6.62
C PRO A 84 -11.45 -20.86 -6.68
N LEU A 85 -12.12 -20.18 -5.75
CA LEU A 85 -13.59 -20.13 -5.72
C LEU A 85 -14.16 -19.36 -6.90
N LEU A 86 -13.57 -18.22 -7.26
CA LEU A 86 -14.04 -17.45 -8.41
C LEU A 86 -13.91 -18.23 -9.72
N LEU A 87 -12.81 -18.98 -9.91
CA LEU A 87 -12.65 -19.84 -11.09
C LEU A 87 -13.68 -20.97 -11.12
N ARG A 88 -13.99 -21.57 -9.97
CA ARG A 88 -15.03 -22.59 -9.83
C ARG A 88 -16.44 -22.03 -10.09
N LEU A 89 -16.72 -20.81 -9.68
CA LEU A 89 -18.00 -20.14 -10.00
C LEU A 89 -18.08 -19.78 -11.49
N CYS A 90 -16.97 -19.36 -12.10
CA CYS A 90 -16.92 -19.05 -13.53
C CYS A 90 -17.03 -20.29 -14.43
N SER A 91 -16.72 -21.49 -13.95
CA SER A 91 -16.84 -22.72 -14.75
C SER A 91 -18.30 -23.12 -15.02
N GLY A 92 -19.26 -22.51 -14.33
CA GLY A 92 -20.69 -22.84 -14.46
C GLY A 92 -21.10 -24.10 -13.71
N GLU A 93 -20.28 -24.57 -12.75
CA GLU A 93 -20.66 -25.65 -11.84
C GLU A 93 -21.93 -25.31 -11.05
N TYR A 94 -22.72 -26.35 -10.74
CA TYR A 94 -23.90 -26.19 -9.89
C TYR A 94 -23.47 -25.82 -8.47
N ILE A 95 -24.07 -24.76 -7.93
CA ILE A 95 -23.79 -24.28 -6.56
C ILE A 95 -24.68 -25.06 -5.60
N ASP A 96 -24.11 -26.10 -4.99
CA ASP A 96 -24.73 -26.82 -3.87
C ASP A 96 -24.59 -26.06 -2.54
N ASP A 97 -25.27 -26.52 -1.50
CA ASP A 97 -25.23 -25.89 -0.17
C ASP A 97 -23.83 -25.97 0.47
N ALA A 98 -23.05 -26.99 0.12
CA ALA A 98 -21.65 -27.11 0.55
C ALA A 98 -20.79 -25.98 -0.04
N THR A 99 -20.92 -25.72 -1.34
CA THR A 99 -20.23 -24.63 -2.04
C THR A 99 -20.70 -23.27 -1.51
N ARG A 100 -22.00 -23.11 -1.19
CA ARG A 100 -22.50 -21.87 -0.56
C ARG A 100 -21.85 -21.63 0.80
N THR A 101 -21.71 -22.67 1.61
CA THR A 101 -21.05 -22.60 2.92
C THR A 101 -19.57 -22.26 2.77
N GLU A 102 -18.88 -22.90 1.83
CA GLU A 102 -17.47 -22.62 1.51
C GLU A 102 -17.27 -21.16 1.07
N CYS A 103 -18.15 -20.64 0.20
CA CYS A 103 -18.14 -19.23 -0.21
C CYS A 103 -18.31 -18.29 0.99
N GLY A 104 -19.24 -18.58 1.90
CA GLY A 104 -19.45 -17.77 3.11
C GLY A 104 -18.24 -17.76 4.04
N LEU A 105 -17.58 -18.91 4.23
CA LEU A 105 -16.37 -19.00 5.05
C LEU A 105 -15.20 -18.24 4.41
N THR A 106 -15.00 -18.38 3.09
CA THR A 106 -13.95 -17.66 2.37
C THR A 106 -14.19 -16.16 2.37
N GLU A 107 -15.44 -15.70 2.23
CA GLU A 107 -15.81 -14.28 2.33
C GLU A 107 -15.51 -13.73 3.72
N ALA A 108 -15.88 -14.44 4.77
CA ALA A 108 -15.59 -14.05 6.14
C ALA A 108 -14.08 -13.97 6.39
N ARG A 109 -13.31 -14.94 5.90
CA ARG A 109 -11.84 -14.93 5.99
C ARG A 109 -11.21 -13.78 5.20
N LEU A 110 -11.74 -13.45 4.02
CA LEU A 110 -11.30 -12.31 3.24
C LEU A 110 -11.55 -11.00 4.00
N ARG A 111 -12.71 -10.88 4.65
CA ARG A 111 -13.04 -9.73 5.51
C ARG A 111 -12.06 -9.61 6.69
N ASP A 112 -11.74 -10.72 7.34
CA ASP A 112 -10.78 -10.73 8.45
C ASP A 112 -9.37 -10.35 7.99
N LEU A 113 -8.92 -10.85 6.83
CA LEU A 113 -7.61 -10.51 6.26
C LEU A 113 -7.49 -9.00 5.97
N LEU A 114 -8.58 -8.37 5.54
CA LEU A 114 -8.63 -6.94 5.27
C LEU A 114 -8.77 -6.09 6.54
N ARG A 115 -9.49 -6.59 7.56
CA ARG A 115 -9.76 -5.85 8.82
C ARG A 115 -8.74 -6.09 9.93
N SER A 116 -8.05 -7.21 9.91
CA SER A 116 -7.28 -7.72 11.05
C SER A 116 -5.99 -8.46 10.66
N ARG A 117 -5.23 -7.87 9.73
CA ARG A 117 -4.07 -8.53 9.11
C ARG A 117 -3.05 -9.10 10.11
N ALA A 118 -2.82 -8.44 11.25
CA ALA A 118 -1.90 -8.95 12.28
C ALA A 118 -2.39 -10.22 13.00
N LEU A 119 -3.72 -10.43 13.09
CA LEU A 119 -4.32 -11.59 13.76
C LEU A 119 -4.53 -12.78 12.81
N CYS A 120 -4.43 -12.59 11.50
CA CYS A 120 -4.70 -13.61 10.49
C CYS A 120 -3.50 -14.54 10.22
N THR A 121 -3.01 -15.24 11.23
CA THR A 121 -2.02 -16.32 11.03
C THR A 121 -2.69 -17.63 10.58
N PRO A 122 -1.99 -18.55 9.90
CA PRO A 122 -2.57 -19.83 9.46
C PRO A 122 -3.25 -20.62 10.58
N ASP A 123 -2.63 -20.66 11.77
CA ASP A 123 -3.14 -21.39 12.94
C ASP A 123 -4.42 -20.76 13.50
N ILE A 124 -4.45 -19.43 13.63
CA ILE A 124 -5.64 -18.71 14.10
C ILE A 124 -6.76 -18.87 13.09
N ASN A 125 -6.49 -18.70 11.79
CA ASN A 125 -7.50 -18.84 10.76
C ASN A 125 -8.13 -20.25 10.76
N ALA A 126 -7.34 -21.30 10.95
CA ALA A 126 -7.86 -22.67 11.06
C ALA A 126 -8.78 -22.84 12.28
N ALA A 127 -8.42 -22.24 13.43
CA ALA A 127 -9.24 -22.26 14.63
C ALA A 127 -10.54 -21.46 14.44
N VAL A 128 -10.48 -20.30 13.77
CA VAL A 128 -11.64 -19.46 13.44
C VAL A 128 -12.58 -20.19 12.49
N ASP A 129 -12.06 -20.80 11.42
CA ASP A 129 -12.86 -21.57 10.47
C ASP A 129 -13.56 -22.74 11.17
N ALA A 130 -12.86 -23.45 12.06
CA ALA A 130 -13.44 -24.51 12.87
C ALA A 130 -14.54 -24.00 13.80
N ALA A 131 -14.36 -22.83 14.43
CA ALA A 131 -15.37 -22.21 15.29
C ALA A 131 -16.61 -21.78 14.50
N ARG A 132 -16.44 -21.15 13.34
CA ARG A 132 -17.54 -20.74 12.45
C ARG A 132 -18.34 -21.92 11.94
N ARG A 133 -17.69 -23.05 11.62
CA ARG A 133 -18.38 -24.29 11.24
C ARG A 133 -19.24 -24.88 12.36
N ARG A 134 -18.92 -24.59 13.63
CA ARG A 134 -19.76 -24.98 14.78
C ARG A 134 -20.94 -24.03 15.01
N GLY A 135 -21.01 -22.91 14.29
CA GLY A 135 -22.04 -21.88 14.45
C GLY A 135 -21.63 -20.71 15.36
N VAL A 136 -20.37 -20.67 15.82
CA VAL A 136 -19.87 -19.55 16.64
C VAL A 136 -19.61 -18.33 15.76
N THR A 137 -20.10 -17.16 16.18
CA THR A 137 -19.84 -15.89 15.49
C THR A 137 -18.49 -15.34 15.90
N VAL A 138 -17.52 -15.35 14.98
CA VAL A 138 -16.15 -14.85 15.26
C VAL A 138 -15.88 -13.54 14.53
N SER A 139 -15.43 -12.52 15.27
CA SER A 139 -14.99 -11.24 14.74
C SER A 139 -13.58 -10.91 15.20
N LEU A 140 -12.69 -10.70 14.23
CA LEU A 140 -11.30 -10.26 14.44
C LEU A 140 -11.18 -8.77 14.11
N LEU A 141 -10.51 -8.01 14.97
CA LEU A 141 -10.28 -6.58 14.78
C LEU A 141 -8.84 -6.22 15.12
N ASP A 142 -8.19 -5.47 14.24
CA ASP A 142 -6.86 -4.93 14.48
C ASP A 142 -6.92 -3.39 14.51
N ASP A 143 -6.87 -2.84 15.72
CA ASP A 143 -6.91 -1.39 15.93
C ASP A 143 -5.51 -0.79 16.13
N ARG A 144 -4.46 -1.52 15.74
CA ARG A 144 -3.08 -1.02 15.81
C ARG A 144 -2.82 0.10 14.79
N GLY A 145 -3.72 0.32 13.82
CA GLY A 145 -3.64 1.45 12.90
C GLY A 145 -2.32 1.53 12.13
N LEU A 146 -1.84 2.76 11.91
CA LEU A 146 -0.53 3.04 11.29
C LEU A 146 0.66 2.80 12.24
N ASP A 147 0.41 2.52 13.53
CA ASP A 147 1.44 2.14 14.52
C ASP A 147 1.89 0.68 14.36
N ARG A 148 1.70 0.14 13.15
CA ARG A 148 2.26 -1.14 12.75
C ARG A 148 3.78 -0.98 12.87
N PRO A 149 4.45 -1.79 13.69
CA PRO A 149 5.90 -1.80 13.67
C PRO A 149 6.38 -2.06 12.24
N ASP A 150 7.43 -1.37 11.82
CA ASP A 150 8.16 -1.70 10.59
C ASP A 150 8.41 -3.22 10.53
N SER A 151 8.47 -3.78 9.32
CA SER A 151 8.49 -5.21 9.00
C SER A 151 9.52 -6.08 9.75
N ASP A 152 10.43 -5.45 10.50
CA ASP A 152 11.49 -6.07 11.29
C ASP A 152 11.16 -6.19 12.80
N ALA A 153 10.01 -5.71 13.28
CA ALA A 153 9.65 -5.93 14.67
C ALA A 153 9.21 -7.37 14.94
N PRO A 154 9.46 -7.90 16.15
CA PRO A 154 8.98 -9.21 16.55
C PRO A 154 7.49 -9.36 16.29
N ASP A 155 7.09 -10.57 15.89
CA ASP A 155 5.69 -10.96 15.72
C ASP A 155 4.90 -10.44 16.94
N PRO A 156 3.97 -9.49 16.76
CA PRO A 156 3.31 -8.81 17.86
C PRO A 156 2.45 -9.73 18.72
N LEU A 157 2.28 -10.99 18.29
CA LEU A 157 1.60 -12.05 18.99
C LEU A 157 2.63 -13.10 19.38
N ASP A 158 3.15 -12.96 20.60
CA ASP A 158 3.92 -14.03 21.24
C ASP A 158 3.17 -15.37 21.14
N LYS A 159 3.93 -16.45 21.04
CA LYS A 159 3.38 -17.80 20.88
C LYS A 159 2.33 -18.14 21.95
N SER A 160 2.56 -17.72 23.20
CA SER A 160 1.62 -17.88 24.32
C SER A 160 0.26 -17.21 24.05
N THR A 161 0.28 -15.99 23.54
CA THR A 161 -0.93 -15.23 23.17
C THR A 161 -1.68 -15.93 22.04
N ARG A 162 -0.97 -16.44 21.03
CA ARG A 162 -1.58 -17.21 19.94
C ARG A 162 -2.24 -18.49 20.45
N ASP A 163 -1.52 -19.24 21.29
CA ASP A 163 -2.03 -20.50 21.85
C ASP A 163 -3.27 -20.25 22.72
N LEU A 164 -3.30 -19.15 23.49
CA LEU A 164 -4.46 -18.72 24.28
C LEU A 164 -5.67 -18.38 23.41
N ILE A 165 -5.47 -17.65 22.30
CA ILE A 165 -6.54 -17.34 21.34
C ILE A 165 -7.10 -18.63 20.75
N ILE A 166 -6.22 -19.55 20.31
CA ILE A 166 -6.62 -20.82 19.72
C ILE A 166 -7.38 -21.68 20.73
N ASP A 167 -6.93 -21.75 21.97
CA ASP A 167 -7.59 -22.51 23.02
C ASP A 167 -8.98 -21.92 23.34
N THR A 168 -9.09 -20.59 23.42
CA THR A 168 -10.37 -19.91 23.63
C THR A 168 -11.34 -20.18 22.48
N LEU A 169 -10.87 -20.10 21.23
CA LEU A 169 -11.66 -20.45 20.05
C LEU A 169 -12.05 -21.92 20.01
N ARG A 170 -11.26 -22.83 20.59
CA ARG A 170 -11.59 -24.27 20.66
C ARG A 170 -12.63 -24.56 21.75
N ARG A 171 -12.56 -23.84 22.88
CA ARG A 171 -13.52 -23.97 23.99
C ARG A 171 -14.88 -23.36 23.68
N ALA A 172 -14.95 -22.34 22.83
CA ALA A 172 -16.21 -21.74 22.40
C ALA A 172 -17.05 -22.75 21.60
N ALA A 173 -18.14 -23.21 22.20
CA ALA A 173 -19.09 -24.14 21.60
C ALA A 173 -20.24 -23.41 20.88
N ASP A 174 -20.70 -22.31 21.45
CA ASP A 174 -21.79 -21.46 20.99
C ASP A 174 -21.48 -19.97 21.23
N GLY A 175 -22.40 -19.10 20.81
CA GLY A 175 -22.32 -17.66 21.02
C GLY A 175 -21.34 -16.92 20.09
N ALA A 176 -20.62 -15.93 20.63
CA ALA A 176 -19.78 -15.01 19.87
C ALA A 176 -18.40 -14.83 20.49
N VAL A 177 -17.36 -14.79 19.66
CA VAL A 177 -15.99 -14.52 20.08
C VAL A 177 -15.45 -13.29 19.34
N ARG A 178 -15.09 -12.25 20.09
CA ARG A 178 -14.47 -11.02 19.59
C ARG A 178 -13.01 -10.96 20.03
N ILE A 179 -12.10 -10.88 19.08
CA ILE A 179 -10.66 -10.75 19.33
C ILE A 179 -10.19 -9.41 18.76
N ARG A 180 -9.60 -8.57 19.62
CA ARG A 180 -9.15 -7.24 19.29
C ARG A 180 -7.66 -7.11 19.59
N ALA A 181 -6.87 -6.72 18.60
CA ALA A 181 -5.49 -6.31 18.81
C ALA A 181 -5.48 -4.80 19.12
N LEU A 182 -4.92 -4.42 20.27
CA LEU A 182 -4.89 -3.03 20.73
C LEU A 182 -3.54 -2.38 20.40
N PRO A 183 -3.51 -1.04 20.25
CA PRO A 183 -2.29 -0.30 19.99
C PRO A 183 -1.33 -0.30 21.19
N GLN A 184 -0.03 -0.11 20.91
CA GLN A 184 1.07 -0.33 21.86
C GLN A 184 1.08 0.63 23.07
N HIS A 185 0.32 1.73 23.02
CA HIS A 185 0.20 2.69 24.11
C HIS A 185 -0.83 2.28 25.19
N ARG A 186 -1.42 1.09 25.08
CA ARG A 186 -2.37 0.54 26.05
C ARG A 186 -1.74 -0.56 26.88
N THR A 187 -2.23 -0.73 28.10
CA THR A 187 -1.84 -1.79 29.06
C THR A 187 -2.14 -3.21 28.56
N PHE A 188 -2.84 -3.37 27.45
CA PHE A 188 -3.14 -4.67 26.87
C PHE A 188 -2.80 -4.65 25.39
N ALA A 189 -2.12 -5.70 24.93
CA ALA A 189 -1.77 -5.93 23.54
C ALA A 189 -2.90 -6.64 22.76
N VAL A 190 -3.66 -7.49 23.44
CA VAL A 190 -4.79 -8.25 22.88
C VAL A 190 -5.91 -8.35 23.91
N SER A 191 -7.16 -8.18 23.46
CA SER A 191 -8.37 -8.46 24.23
C SER A 191 -9.18 -9.52 23.51
N VAL A 192 -9.56 -10.57 24.21
CA VAL A 192 -10.48 -11.61 23.74
C VAL A 192 -11.73 -11.56 24.59
N VAL A 193 -12.89 -11.54 23.95
CA VAL A 193 -14.20 -11.59 24.60
C VAL A 193 -14.93 -12.78 24.03
N ALA A 194 -15.21 -13.77 24.88
CA ALA A 194 -16.04 -14.91 24.55
C ALA A 194 -17.39 -14.75 25.26
N GLU A 195 -18.46 -14.73 24.47
CA GLU A 195 -19.83 -14.56 24.90
C GLU A 195 -20.56 -15.88 24.63
N ALA A 196 -21.11 -16.49 25.68
CA ALA A 196 -22.00 -17.64 25.65
C ALA A 196 -23.31 -17.26 26.35
N ASP A 197 -24.40 -17.99 26.12
CA ASP A 197 -25.78 -17.57 26.45
C ASP A 197 -25.96 -16.95 27.85
N ASP A 198 -25.25 -17.44 28.88
CA ASP A 198 -25.33 -16.92 30.26
C ASP A 198 -24.00 -16.36 30.82
N ARG A 199 -22.94 -16.30 30.01
CA ARG A 199 -21.59 -15.99 30.49
C ARG A 199 -20.78 -15.17 29.50
N CYS A 200 -20.14 -14.12 30.01
CA CYS A 200 -19.13 -13.35 29.30
C CYS A 200 -17.75 -13.59 29.94
N GLU A 201 -16.80 -14.12 29.17
CA GLU A 201 -15.39 -14.26 29.56
C GLU A 201 -14.56 -13.23 28.80
N TRP A 202 -13.99 -12.26 29.53
CA TRP A 202 -13.01 -11.32 29.02
C TRP A 202 -11.61 -11.78 29.39
N ILE A 203 -10.70 -11.79 28.41
CA ILE A 203 -9.29 -12.16 28.57
C ILE A 203 -8.45 -11.04 27.97
N GLY A 204 -7.74 -10.29 28.81
CA GLY A 204 -6.75 -9.29 28.40
C GLY A 204 -5.33 -9.86 28.50
N VAL A 205 -4.55 -9.73 27.43
CA VAL A 205 -3.12 -10.06 27.44
C VAL A 205 -2.32 -8.78 27.37
N ASP A 206 -1.49 -8.56 28.38
CA ASP A 206 -0.56 -7.43 28.49
C ASP A 206 0.59 -7.54 27.46
N THR A 207 1.30 -6.46 27.18
CA THR A 207 2.50 -6.45 26.33
C THR A 207 3.62 -7.33 26.90
N ASP A 208 3.65 -7.54 28.22
CA ASP A 208 4.55 -8.46 28.92
C ASP A 208 4.08 -9.94 28.90
N GLY A 209 3.01 -10.26 28.17
CA GLY A 209 2.44 -11.61 28.10
C GLY A 209 1.67 -12.05 29.35
N ARG A 210 1.39 -11.12 30.28
CA ARG A 210 0.55 -11.40 31.46
C ARG A 210 -0.91 -11.48 31.04
N VAL A 211 -1.56 -12.58 31.42
CA VAL A 211 -2.98 -12.82 31.14
C VAL A 211 -3.82 -12.38 32.34
N ARG A 212 -4.85 -11.57 32.08
CA ARG A 212 -5.92 -11.25 33.02
C ARG A 212 -7.23 -11.78 32.48
N THR A 213 -7.90 -12.64 33.25
CA THR A 213 -9.21 -13.16 32.91
C THR A 213 -10.25 -12.61 33.87
N THR A 214 -11.38 -12.16 33.34
CA THR A 214 -12.54 -11.73 34.11
C THR A 214 -13.76 -12.44 33.54
N VAL A 215 -14.46 -13.19 34.38
CA VAL A 215 -15.69 -13.89 34.00
C VAL A 215 -16.85 -13.19 34.70
N THR A 216 -17.82 -12.76 33.91
CA THR A 216 -19.03 -12.09 34.39
C THR A 216 -20.24 -12.94 33.99
N GLU A 217 -21.08 -13.31 34.96
CA GLU A 217 -22.39 -13.90 34.68
C GLU A 217 -23.30 -12.81 34.09
N MET A 218 -24.08 -13.14 33.06
CA MET A 218 -24.94 -12.19 32.35
C MET A 218 -26.16 -11.80 33.20
N GLY A 219 -25.93 -11.00 34.25
CA GLY A 219 -26.93 -10.21 34.93
C GLY A 219 -27.02 -8.84 34.29
N VAL A 220 -28.23 -8.46 33.85
CA VAL A 220 -28.60 -7.13 33.31
C VAL A 220 -27.76 -6.02 33.97
N THR A 221 -27.13 -5.17 33.15
CA THR A 221 -26.41 -3.91 33.50
C THR A 221 -24.88 -3.91 33.54
N ASP A 222 -24.17 -4.48 32.54
CA ASP A 222 -22.75 -4.08 32.34
C ASP A 222 -22.25 -4.06 30.88
N LEU A 223 -23.10 -3.58 29.96
CA LEU A 223 -22.68 -3.23 28.60
C LEU A 223 -21.70 -2.04 28.56
N GLY A 224 -21.50 -1.33 29.68
CA GLY A 224 -20.60 -0.18 29.78
C GLY A 224 -19.11 -0.54 29.87
N PHE A 225 -18.76 -1.77 30.24
CA PHE A 225 -17.36 -2.17 30.44
C PHE A 225 -16.64 -2.62 29.15
N ILE A 226 -17.40 -2.98 28.11
CA ILE A 226 -16.88 -3.56 26.86
C ILE A 226 -16.26 -2.50 25.94
N GLU A 227 -16.51 -1.20 26.17
CA GLU A 227 -16.13 -0.13 25.24
C GLU A 227 -14.92 0.72 25.69
N SER A 228 -14.36 0.55 26.90
CA SER A 228 -13.17 1.32 27.27
C SER A 228 -12.37 0.73 28.45
N PRO A 229 -11.22 0.07 28.22
CA PRO A 229 -10.12 0.19 29.15
C PRO A 229 -9.42 1.52 28.82
N ARG A 230 -9.47 2.48 29.73
CA ARG A 230 -8.55 3.63 29.73
C ARG A 230 -7.12 3.15 29.91
#